data_AF-A0A5N7Z629-F1
#
_entry.id   AF-A0A5N7Z629-F1
#
_cell.length_a   1.000
_cell.length_b   1.000
_cell.length_c   1.000
_cell.angle_alpha   90.00
_cell.angle_beta   90.00
_cell.angle_gamma   90.00
#
_symmetry.space_group_name_H-M   'P 1'
#
loop_
_entity.id
_entity.type
_entity.pdbx_description
1 polymer ?
#
loop_
_entity_poly.entity_id
_entity_poly.type
_entity_poly.pdbx_seq_one_letter_code
_entity_poly.pdbx_strand_id
1 'polypeptide(L)'
;LELDISHMFKKIMLETRFKQARLPFSTEQILTILKSEKLQNMNEEARYFLFAASETGARPSEIVGLLPEDIKLDAEIPHISITDRKERPLKTPHSQRDIPLLGYSLEAFKAMPNGFSKYRDKADNLSNAVNKFLRENELFPSNKHSVYSFRHSFQDRILSVNAPDRVQAELMGHKFHRPKYGDGATLKQKLEWMQKSTIDE
;
A
#
# COMPACT_ATOMS: atom_id res chain seq x y z
N LEU A 1 -38.10 -12.44 29.51
CA LEU A 1 -37.86 -13.37 28.38
C LEU A 1 -36.49 -13.02 27.80
N GLU A 2 -35.43 -13.59 28.38
CA GLU A 2 -34.08 -13.49 27.83
C GLU A 2 -33.96 -14.51 26.70
N LEU A 3 -33.93 -14.03 25.46
CA LEU A 3 -33.64 -14.86 24.31
C LEU A 3 -32.14 -15.17 24.31
N ASP A 4 -31.78 -16.44 24.49
CA ASP A 4 -30.40 -16.92 24.32
C ASP A 4 -30.02 -16.88 22.83
N ILE A 5 -29.47 -15.74 22.43
CA ILE A 5 -29.03 -15.42 21.07
C ILE A 5 -27.85 -16.32 20.66
N SER A 6 -27.12 -16.90 21.62
CA SER A 6 -25.96 -17.75 21.39
C SER A 6 -26.31 -19.01 20.59
N HIS A 7 -27.54 -19.51 20.77
CA HIS A 7 -28.01 -20.71 20.09
C HIS A 7 -28.52 -20.45 18.67
N MET A 8 -28.89 -19.21 18.34
CA MET A 8 -29.42 -18.84 17.02
C MET A 8 -28.35 -18.84 15.91
N PHE A 9 -27.09 -18.57 16.26
CA PHE A 9 -25.99 -18.48 15.29
C PHE A 9 -25.15 -19.76 15.18
N LYS A 10 -25.41 -20.77 16.01
CA LYS A 10 -24.61 -22.01 16.08
C LYS A 10 -24.68 -22.88 14.81
N LYS A 11 -25.70 -22.66 13.95
CA LYS A 11 -25.88 -23.35 12.66
C LYS A 11 -25.61 -22.47 11.43
N ILE A 12 -25.26 -21.20 11.59
CA ILE A 12 -24.80 -20.37 10.48
C ILE A 12 -23.29 -20.58 10.36
N MET A 13 -22.91 -21.74 9.80
CA MET A 13 -21.59 -21.89 9.20
C MET A 13 -21.58 -21.01 7.95
N LEU A 14 -21.12 -19.76 8.09
CA LEU A 14 -20.66 -19.00 6.94
C LEU A 14 -19.53 -19.82 6.32
N GLU A 15 -19.82 -20.49 5.20
CA GLU A 15 -18.78 -21.08 4.36
C GLU A 15 -17.78 -19.97 4.09
N THR A 16 -16.64 -20.04 4.78
CA THR A 16 -15.53 -19.15 4.50
C THR A 16 -14.95 -19.68 3.20
N ARG A 17 -15.57 -19.32 2.06
CA ARG A 17 -14.92 -19.49 0.77
C ARG A 17 -13.58 -18.79 0.93
N PHE A 18 -12.49 -19.56 0.95
CA PHE A 18 -11.14 -19.01 1.00
C PHE A 18 -11.09 -17.89 -0.04
N LYS A 19 -11.05 -16.63 0.41
CA LYS A 19 -10.93 -15.51 -0.53
C LYS A 19 -9.63 -15.77 -1.26
N GLN A 20 -9.74 -16.11 -2.54
CA GLN A 20 -8.57 -16.37 -3.37
C GLN A 20 -7.67 -15.14 -3.26
N ALA A 21 -6.47 -15.32 -2.70
CA ALA A 21 -5.54 -14.23 -2.51
C ALA A 21 -5.30 -13.55 -3.86
N ARG A 22 -5.39 -12.22 -3.90
CA ARG A 22 -5.13 -11.48 -5.14
C ARG A 22 -3.68 -11.73 -5.54
N LEU A 23 -3.47 -12.00 -6.82
CA LEU A 23 -2.13 -12.32 -7.32
C LEU A 23 -1.25 -11.05 -7.28
N PRO A 24 0.01 -11.17 -6.86
CA PRO A 24 1.01 -10.12 -7.04
C PRO A 24 1.34 -9.96 -8.53
N PHE A 25 1.74 -8.76 -8.94
CA PHE A 25 2.46 -8.52 -10.19
C PHE A 25 3.94 -8.91 -10.06
N SER A 26 4.55 -9.34 -11.17
CA SER A 26 6.01 -9.33 -11.32
C SER A 26 6.54 -7.90 -11.50
N THR A 27 7.84 -7.70 -11.34
CA THR A 27 8.49 -6.39 -11.55
C THR A 27 8.31 -5.89 -12.98
N GLU A 28 8.40 -6.77 -13.97
CA GLU A 28 8.23 -6.44 -15.39
C GLU A 28 6.78 -6.02 -15.70
N GLN A 29 5.80 -6.64 -15.05
CA GLN A 29 4.40 -6.27 -15.18
C GLN A 29 4.14 -4.89 -14.57
N ILE A 30 4.74 -4.59 -13.42
CA ILE A 30 4.66 -3.25 -12.83
C ILE A 30 5.27 -2.23 -13.77
N LEU A 31 6.48 -2.47 -14.30
CA LEU A 31 7.14 -1.58 -15.26
C LEU A 31 6.28 -1.38 -16.52
N THR A 32 5.69 -2.44 -17.06
CA THR A 32 4.79 -2.37 -18.22
C THR A 32 3.58 -1.47 -17.93
N ILE A 33 3.00 -1.56 -16.73
CA ILE A 33 1.90 -0.70 -16.32
C ILE A 33 2.36 0.75 -16.18
N LEU A 34 3.42 1.00 -15.40
CA LEU A 34 3.88 2.35 -15.06
C LEU A 34 4.44 3.12 -16.26
N LYS A 35 5.08 2.42 -17.21
CA LYS A 35 5.62 3.01 -18.44
C LYS A 35 4.58 3.11 -19.58
N SER A 36 3.34 2.67 -19.36
CA SER A 36 2.31 2.75 -20.39
C SER A 36 1.91 4.20 -20.66
N GLU A 37 2.04 4.64 -21.90
CA GLU A 37 1.57 5.97 -22.35
C GLU A 37 0.08 6.16 -22.11
N LYS A 38 -0.70 5.07 -22.06
CA LYS A 38 -2.14 5.12 -21.77
C LYS A 38 -2.41 5.81 -20.43
N LEU A 39 -1.51 5.71 -19.44
CA LEU A 39 -1.68 6.36 -18.14
C LEU A 39 -1.82 7.89 -18.21
N GLN A 40 -1.39 8.52 -19.32
CA GLN A 40 -1.60 9.95 -19.56
C GLN A 40 -3.08 10.32 -19.70
N ASN A 41 -3.95 9.36 -20.03
CA ASN A 41 -5.40 9.54 -20.12
C ASN A 41 -6.11 9.42 -18.76
N MET A 42 -5.36 9.08 -17.69
CA MET A 42 -5.87 9.14 -16.33
C MET A 42 -5.74 10.56 -15.80
N ASN A 43 -6.54 10.88 -14.78
CA ASN A 43 -6.24 12.07 -14.00
C ASN A 43 -4.92 11.88 -13.24
N GLU A 44 -4.22 12.99 -13.05
CA GLU A 44 -2.84 13.01 -12.55
C GLU A 44 -2.67 12.34 -11.18
N GLU A 45 -3.57 12.64 -10.21
CA GLU A 45 -3.53 12.01 -8.89
C GLU A 45 -3.67 10.48 -8.98
N ALA A 46 -4.57 9.96 -9.83
CA ALA A 46 -4.73 8.52 -10.00
C ALA A 46 -3.52 7.85 -10.68
N ARG A 47 -2.83 8.59 -11.57
CA ARG A 47 -1.57 8.13 -12.18
C ARG A 47 -0.48 8.03 -11.13
N TYR A 48 -0.16 9.11 -10.42
CA TYR A 48 0.90 9.10 -9.39
C TYR A 48 0.55 8.23 -8.19
N PHE A 49 -0.72 7.94 -7.95
CA PHE A 49 -1.11 6.92 -6.98
C PHE A 49 -0.53 5.54 -7.33
N LEU A 50 -0.48 5.14 -8.61
CA LEU A 50 0.11 3.86 -9.02
C LEU A 50 1.61 3.80 -8.70
N PHE A 51 2.30 4.92 -8.88
CA PHE A 51 3.73 5.09 -8.61
C PHE A 51 4.00 5.02 -7.09
N ALA A 52 3.15 5.64 -6.27
CA ALA A 52 3.23 5.50 -4.82
C ALA A 52 2.89 4.06 -4.37
N ALA A 53 1.86 3.44 -4.95
CA ALA A 53 1.40 2.11 -4.56
C ALA A 53 2.41 1.01 -4.92
N SER A 54 3.19 1.18 -6.00
CA SER A 54 4.15 0.18 -6.44
C SER A 54 5.30 -0.01 -5.45
N GLU A 55 5.76 1.05 -4.77
CA GLU A 55 6.99 1.04 -3.97
C GLU A 55 6.81 1.24 -2.47
N THR A 56 5.63 1.61 -1.98
CA THR A 56 5.45 1.87 -0.54
C THR A 56 4.87 0.70 0.24
N GLY A 57 4.19 -0.22 -0.44
CA GLY A 57 3.36 -1.24 0.20
C GLY A 57 2.19 -0.69 1.01
N ALA A 58 1.94 0.62 1.02
CA ALA A 58 0.85 1.23 1.78
C ALA A 58 -0.52 0.86 1.19
N ARG A 59 -1.55 0.87 2.04
CA ARG A 59 -2.92 0.61 1.57
C ARG A 59 -3.41 1.78 0.73
N PRO A 60 -4.32 1.57 -0.25
CA PRO A 60 -4.86 2.66 -1.03
C PRO A 60 -5.45 3.79 -0.17
N SER A 61 -6.16 3.42 0.90
CA SER A 61 -6.68 4.39 1.87
C SER A 61 -5.56 5.17 2.54
N GLU A 62 -4.53 4.49 3.06
CA GLU A 62 -3.38 5.14 3.70
C GLU A 62 -2.76 6.20 2.80
N ILE A 63 -2.47 5.86 1.53
CA ILE A 63 -1.87 6.76 0.53
C ILE A 63 -2.75 7.99 0.29
N VAL A 64 -4.04 7.80 -0.04
CA VAL A 64 -4.87 8.95 -0.45
C VAL A 64 -5.24 9.89 0.69
N GLY A 65 -5.19 9.41 1.93
CA GLY A 65 -5.47 10.26 3.08
C GLY A 65 -4.22 10.83 3.75
N LEU A 66 -3.04 10.74 3.12
CA LEU A 66 -1.87 11.51 3.54
C LEU A 66 -2.18 13.01 3.42
N LEU A 67 -1.80 13.76 4.45
CA LEU A 67 -1.80 15.22 4.43
C LEU A 67 -0.40 15.73 4.02
N PRO A 68 -0.28 17.01 3.61
CA PRO A 68 1.03 17.58 3.26
C PRO A 68 2.07 17.39 4.37
N GLU A 69 1.66 17.52 5.64
CA GLU A 69 2.59 17.33 6.75
C GLU A 69 3.04 15.86 6.96
N ASP A 70 2.37 14.87 6.37
CA ASP A 70 2.79 13.47 6.42
C ASP A 70 3.86 13.14 5.37
N ILE A 71 4.12 14.04 4.42
CA ILE A 71 5.03 13.84 3.30
C ILE A 71 6.30 14.66 3.55
N LYS A 72 7.39 13.98 3.91
CA LYS A 72 8.66 14.60 4.34
C LYS A 72 9.70 14.53 3.23
N LEU A 73 9.58 15.38 2.20
CA LEU A 73 10.51 15.38 1.07
C LEU A 73 11.89 15.96 1.40
N ASP A 74 11.96 16.93 2.32
CA ASP A 74 13.20 17.63 2.68
C ASP A 74 13.95 16.99 3.86
N ALA A 75 13.49 15.84 4.35
CA ALA A 75 14.19 15.09 5.40
C ALA A 75 15.45 14.43 4.84
N GLU A 76 16.44 14.14 5.70
CA GLU A 76 17.67 13.41 5.33
C GLU A 76 17.38 12.12 4.56
N ILE A 77 16.33 11.41 5.00
CA ILE A 77 15.72 10.32 4.25
C ILE A 77 14.29 10.75 3.91
N PRO A 78 13.98 11.05 2.63
CA PRO A 78 12.62 11.34 2.22
C PRO A 78 11.68 10.19 2.59
N HIS A 79 10.55 10.49 3.23
CA HIS A 79 9.61 9.46 3.70
C HIS A 79 8.17 9.98 3.78
N ILE A 80 7.22 9.04 3.87
CA ILE A 80 5.85 9.31 4.32
C ILE A 80 5.62 8.74 5.72
N SER A 81 4.81 9.44 6.51
CA SER A 81 4.39 9.00 7.84
C SER A 81 2.93 8.56 7.81
N ILE A 82 2.67 7.25 7.94
CA ILE A 82 1.32 6.76 8.21
C ILE A 82 1.08 6.96 9.71
N THR A 83 0.22 7.92 10.07
CA THR A 83 -0.03 8.27 11.48
C THR A 83 -1.50 8.23 11.85
N ASP A 84 -1.76 8.04 13.15
CA ASP A 84 -3.10 8.06 13.73
C ASP A 84 -3.56 9.50 13.96
N ARG A 85 -4.81 9.80 13.58
CA ARG A 85 -5.41 11.12 13.77
C ARG A 85 -6.80 10.96 14.37
N LYS A 86 -7.22 11.92 15.20
CA LYS A 86 -8.55 11.90 15.83
C LYS A 86 -9.69 11.74 14.81
N GLU A 87 -9.59 12.43 13.69
CA GLU A 87 -10.59 12.37 12.61
C GLU A 87 -10.40 11.17 11.69
N ARG A 88 -9.25 10.49 11.77
CA ARG A 88 -8.87 9.39 10.89
C ARG A 88 -8.11 8.32 11.68
N PRO A 89 -8.83 7.53 12.49
CA PRO A 89 -8.20 6.54 13.31
C PRO A 89 -7.57 5.45 12.45
N LEU A 90 -6.34 5.06 12.75
CA LEU A 90 -5.72 3.88 12.16
C LEU A 90 -6.50 2.64 12.60
N LYS A 91 -6.64 1.71 11.66
CA LYS A 91 -7.32 0.43 11.91
C LYS A 91 -6.67 -0.35 13.06
N THR A 92 -5.36 -0.20 13.24
CA THR A 92 -4.59 -0.83 14.32
C THR A 92 -3.40 0.05 14.69
N PRO A 93 -2.93 0.03 15.95
CA PRO A 93 -1.71 0.76 16.36
C PRO A 93 -0.47 0.40 15.53
N HIS A 94 -0.39 -0.84 15.03
CA HIS A 94 0.74 -1.31 14.20
C HIS A 94 0.75 -0.73 12.78
N SER A 95 -0.30 -0.03 12.37
CA SER A 95 -0.31 0.66 11.08
C SER A 95 0.50 1.95 11.12
N GLN A 96 0.80 2.50 12.31
CA GLN A 96 1.62 3.70 12.44
C GLN A 96 3.07 3.38 12.10
N ARG A 97 3.61 4.07 11.09
CA ARG A 97 4.95 3.81 10.56
C ARG A 97 5.42 4.91 9.62
N ASP A 98 6.73 5.08 9.56
CA ASP A 98 7.40 5.80 8.49
C ASP A 98 7.86 4.83 7.40
N ILE A 99 7.67 5.24 6.15
CA ILE A 99 8.04 4.49 4.93
C ILE A 99 8.95 5.39 4.08
N PRO A 100 10.22 5.01 3.87
CA PRO A 100 11.11 5.72 2.95
C PRO A 100 10.52 5.84 1.54
N LEU A 101 10.87 6.93 0.85
CA LEU A 101 10.50 7.20 -0.52
C LEU A 101 11.72 7.04 -1.44
N LEU A 102 11.56 6.21 -2.48
CA LEU A 102 12.57 5.92 -3.50
C LEU A 102 11.90 5.44 -4.79
N GLY A 103 12.66 5.52 -5.90
CA GLY A 103 12.16 5.20 -7.24
C GLY A 103 10.84 5.93 -7.54
N TYR A 104 9.88 5.18 -8.08
CA TYR A 104 8.55 5.68 -8.42
C TYR A 104 7.80 6.32 -7.25
N SER A 105 7.96 5.85 -6.00
CA SER A 105 7.28 6.50 -4.87
C SER A 105 7.82 7.89 -4.59
N LEU A 106 9.13 8.11 -4.73
CA LEU A 106 9.71 9.44 -4.56
C LEU A 106 9.26 10.37 -5.68
N GLU A 107 9.20 9.88 -6.92
CA GLU A 107 8.64 10.62 -8.05
C GLU A 107 7.19 11.04 -7.78
N ALA A 108 6.36 10.10 -7.32
CA ALA A 108 4.95 10.34 -7.02
C ALA A 108 4.75 11.49 -6.03
N PHE A 109 5.48 11.48 -4.92
CA PHE A 109 5.31 12.51 -3.89
C PHE A 109 6.02 13.82 -4.20
N LYS A 110 7.05 13.82 -5.06
CA LYS A 110 7.58 15.07 -5.64
C LYS A 110 6.56 15.75 -6.54
N ALA A 111 5.80 14.98 -7.33
CA ALA A 111 4.72 15.51 -8.15
C ALA A 111 3.51 15.92 -7.30
N MET A 112 3.21 15.15 -6.25
CA MET A 112 2.06 15.35 -5.36
C MET A 112 2.48 15.72 -3.92
N PRO A 113 3.18 16.85 -3.69
CA PRO A 113 3.70 17.20 -2.36
C PRO A 113 2.60 17.49 -1.34
N ASN A 114 1.40 17.84 -1.82
CA ASN A 114 0.22 18.09 -0.99
C ASN A 114 -0.66 16.84 -0.79
N GLY A 115 -0.19 15.68 -1.24
CA GLY A 115 -0.92 14.41 -1.26
C GLY A 115 -2.00 14.37 -2.35
N PHE A 116 -2.89 13.38 -2.23
CA PHE A 116 -3.93 13.07 -3.22
C PHE A 116 -5.26 13.74 -2.85
N SER A 117 -5.28 15.07 -2.91
CA SER A 117 -6.39 15.91 -2.44
C SER A 117 -7.76 15.56 -3.03
N LYS A 118 -7.84 15.23 -4.32
CA LYS A 118 -9.08 14.86 -5.02
C LYS A 118 -9.68 13.55 -4.49
N TYR A 119 -8.81 12.62 -4.10
CA TYR A 119 -9.18 11.31 -3.58
C TYR A 119 -9.08 11.18 -2.07
N ARG A 120 -8.83 12.29 -1.36
CA ARG A 120 -8.77 12.29 0.09
C ARG A 120 -10.02 11.68 0.69
N ASP A 121 -9.79 10.65 1.52
CA ASP A 121 -10.82 9.81 2.15
C ASP A 121 -11.82 9.12 1.21
N LYS A 122 -11.52 9.10 -0.09
CA LYS A 122 -12.32 8.49 -1.16
C LYS A 122 -11.56 7.33 -1.81
N ALA A 123 -10.93 6.49 -0.98
CA ALA A 123 -10.10 5.37 -1.42
C ALA A 123 -10.85 4.38 -2.33
N ASP A 124 -12.14 4.15 -2.05
CA ASP A 124 -12.99 3.31 -2.89
C ASP A 124 -13.19 3.93 -4.28
N ASN A 125 -13.44 5.24 -4.37
CA ASN A 125 -13.58 5.94 -5.64
C ASN A 125 -12.28 5.89 -6.46
N LEU A 126 -11.14 6.13 -5.81
CA LEU A 126 -9.83 5.99 -6.45
C LEU A 126 -9.65 4.57 -6.97
N SER A 127 -9.77 3.57 -6.10
CA SER A 127 -9.48 2.19 -6.47
C SER A 127 -10.43 1.67 -7.55
N ASN A 128 -11.70 2.09 -7.54
CA ASN A 128 -12.65 1.78 -8.61
C ASN A 128 -12.23 2.42 -9.94
N ALA A 129 -11.88 3.72 -9.93
CA ALA A 129 -11.44 4.42 -11.14
C ALA A 129 -10.17 3.82 -11.74
N VAL A 130 -9.16 3.55 -10.89
CA VAL A 130 -7.89 2.95 -11.32
C VAL A 130 -8.09 1.52 -11.81
N ASN A 131 -8.84 0.68 -11.08
CA ASN A 131 -9.12 -0.70 -11.51
C ASN A 131 -9.89 -0.73 -12.84
N LYS A 132 -10.88 0.15 -13.01
CA LYS A 132 -11.65 0.25 -14.26
C LYS A 132 -10.71 0.63 -15.41
N PHE A 133 -9.92 1.69 -15.24
CA PHE A 133 -8.98 2.16 -16.24
C PHE A 133 -8.00 1.07 -16.68
N LEU A 134 -7.33 0.42 -15.73
CA LEU A 134 -6.33 -0.62 -16.04
C LEU A 134 -6.96 -1.85 -16.74
N ARG A 135 -8.24 -2.17 -16.46
CA ARG A 135 -8.98 -3.23 -17.16
C ARG A 135 -9.34 -2.85 -18.59
N GLU A 136 -9.94 -1.68 -18.77
CA GLU A 136 -10.38 -1.18 -20.10
C GLU A 136 -9.22 -0.98 -21.05
N ASN A 137 -8.02 -0.73 -20.51
CA ASN A 137 -6.80 -0.54 -21.29
C ASN A 137 -5.92 -1.80 -21.41
N GLU A 138 -6.41 -2.95 -20.92
CA GLU A 138 -5.72 -4.26 -20.96
C GLU A 138 -4.34 -4.25 -20.28
N LEU A 139 -4.18 -3.44 -19.24
CA LEU A 139 -2.93 -3.30 -18.48
C LEU A 139 -2.82 -4.30 -17.33
N PHE A 140 -3.92 -4.94 -16.91
CA PHE A 140 -3.83 -6.05 -15.97
C PHE A 140 -3.47 -7.36 -16.68
N PRO A 141 -2.52 -8.15 -16.15
CA PRO A 141 -2.17 -9.46 -16.72
C PRO A 141 -3.32 -10.48 -16.67
N SER A 142 -4.24 -10.33 -15.71
CA SER A 142 -5.42 -11.20 -15.60
C SER A 142 -6.53 -10.55 -14.76
N ASN A 143 -7.73 -11.12 -14.81
CA ASN A 143 -8.88 -10.65 -14.04
C ASN A 143 -8.70 -10.74 -12.51
N LYS A 144 -7.73 -11.53 -12.02
CA LYS A 144 -7.40 -11.70 -10.59
C LYS A 144 -6.55 -10.56 -10.02
N HIS A 145 -6.04 -9.67 -10.87
CA HIS A 145 -5.27 -8.51 -10.45
C HIS A 145 -6.17 -7.32 -10.11
N SER A 146 -5.67 -6.45 -9.26
CA SER A 146 -6.29 -5.17 -8.92
C SER A 146 -5.23 -4.20 -8.42
N VAL A 147 -5.62 -2.97 -8.08
CA VAL A 147 -4.76 -2.01 -7.34
C VAL A 147 -4.10 -2.62 -6.10
N TYR A 148 -4.77 -3.52 -5.38
CA TYR A 148 -4.18 -4.14 -4.19
C TYR A 148 -3.06 -5.15 -4.51
N SER A 149 -2.96 -5.58 -5.76
CA SER A 149 -1.86 -6.45 -6.22
C SER A 149 -0.52 -5.74 -6.13
N PHE A 150 -0.45 -4.39 -6.23
CA PHE A 150 0.79 -3.63 -6.00
C PHE A 150 1.33 -3.82 -4.59
N ARG A 151 0.45 -3.79 -3.58
CA ARG A 151 0.84 -4.04 -2.19
C ARG A 151 1.33 -5.47 -1.97
N HIS A 152 0.72 -6.45 -2.62
CA HIS A 152 1.20 -7.84 -2.57
C HIS A 152 2.56 -7.97 -3.25
N SER A 153 2.75 -7.35 -4.42
CA SER A 153 4.06 -7.31 -5.09
C SER A 153 5.14 -6.67 -4.23
N PHE A 154 4.85 -5.56 -3.54
CA PHE A 154 5.83 -4.94 -2.65
C PHE A 154 6.29 -5.90 -1.54
N GLN A 155 5.34 -6.59 -0.90
CA GLN A 155 5.66 -7.61 0.11
C GLN A 155 6.54 -8.72 -0.47
N ASP A 156 6.21 -9.22 -1.66
CA ASP A 156 6.96 -10.31 -2.28
C ASP A 156 8.37 -9.86 -2.72
N ARG A 157 8.54 -8.62 -3.20
CA ARG A 157 9.86 -8.06 -3.53
C ARG A 157 10.73 -7.85 -2.30
N ILE A 158 10.17 -7.37 -1.19
CA ILE A 158 10.93 -7.24 0.06
C ILE A 158 11.29 -8.62 0.62
N LEU A 159 10.40 -9.61 0.48
CA LEU A 159 10.66 -10.99 0.88
C LEU A 159 11.78 -11.61 0.02
N SER A 160 11.78 -11.38 -1.29
CA SER A 160 12.76 -12.00 -2.21
C SER A 160 14.21 -11.57 -1.94
N VAL A 161 14.40 -10.37 -1.36
CA VAL A 161 15.72 -9.89 -0.93
C VAL A 161 16.10 -10.37 0.46
N ASN A 162 15.31 -11.26 1.08
CA ASN A 162 15.50 -11.80 2.42
C ASN A 162 15.51 -10.72 3.52
N ALA A 163 14.68 -9.68 3.39
CA ALA A 163 14.54 -8.69 4.44
C ALA A 163 14.01 -9.35 5.74
N PRO A 164 14.48 -8.96 6.93
CA PRO A 164 14.01 -9.54 8.18
C PRO A 164 12.48 -9.39 8.37
N ASP A 165 11.82 -10.40 8.93
CA ASP A 165 10.36 -10.40 9.15
C ASP A 165 9.87 -9.17 9.92
N ARG A 166 10.67 -8.64 10.85
CA ARG A 166 10.34 -7.41 11.58
C ARG A 166 10.29 -6.20 10.65
N VAL A 167 11.24 -6.06 9.73
CA VAL A 167 11.27 -4.98 8.73
C VAL A 167 10.07 -5.11 7.78
N GLN A 168 9.80 -6.33 7.29
CA GLN A 168 8.63 -6.61 6.45
C GLN A 168 7.32 -6.23 7.16
N ALA A 169 7.14 -6.69 8.40
CA ALA A 169 5.95 -6.42 9.18
C ALA A 169 5.78 -4.92 9.45
N GLU A 170 6.87 -4.23 9.79
CA GLU A 170 6.85 -2.78 10.02
C GLU A 170 6.51 -2.02 8.72
N LEU A 171 7.16 -2.29 7.58
CA LEU A 171 6.87 -1.65 6.29
C LEU A 171 5.42 -1.88 5.83
N MET A 172 4.89 -3.08 6.05
CA MET A 172 3.52 -3.41 5.70
C MET A 172 2.50 -2.91 6.72
N GLY A 173 2.89 -2.47 7.91
CA GLY A 173 1.96 -2.16 9.00
C GLY A 173 1.19 -3.40 9.48
N HIS A 174 1.86 -4.55 9.53
CA HIS A 174 1.36 -5.82 10.05
C HIS A 174 1.73 -5.99 11.53
N LYS A 175 0.90 -6.73 12.28
CA LYS A 175 1.22 -7.11 13.65
C LYS A 175 2.40 -8.09 13.64
N PHE A 176 3.44 -7.77 14.40
CA PHE A 176 4.56 -8.68 14.66
C PHE A 176 4.40 -9.31 16.05
N HIS A 177 4.42 -10.65 16.13
CA HIS A 177 4.02 -11.39 17.34
C HIS A 177 5.14 -11.60 18.37
N ARG A 178 6.36 -11.13 18.12
CA ARG A 178 7.44 -11.18 19.12
C ARG A 178 7.33 -10.02 20.12
N PRO A 179 7.82 -10.20 21.37
CA PRO A 179 7.88 -9.11 22.32
C PRO A 179 8.61 -7.90 21.73
N LYS A 180 8.06 -6.70 21.94
CA LYS A 180 8.73 -5.46 21.54
C LYS A 180 9.93 -5.23 22.45
N TYR A 181 11.09 -5.74 22.04
CA TYR A 181 12.38 -5.28 22.55
C TYR A 181 12.94 -4.25 21.56
N GLY A 182 13.33 -3.07 22.07
CA GLY A 182 13.90 -1.95 21.29
C GLY A 182 12.93 -1.24 20.33
N ASP A 183 13.43 -0.20 19.68
CA ASP A 183 12.65 0.78 18.91
C ASP A 183 12.13 0.29 17.55
N GLY A 184 12.51 -0.91 17.11
CA GLY A 184 12.16 -1.42 15.78
C GLY A 184 13.22 -1.16 14.74
N ALA A 185 12.86 -1.37 13.47
CA ALA A 185 13.75 -1.06 12.37
C ALA A 185 13.81 0.46 12.17
N THR A 186 15.02 1.01 12.18
CA THR A 186 15.25 2.44 11.89
C THR A 186 14.82 2.76 10.46
N LEU A 187 14.55 4.04 10.19
CA LEU A 187 14.21 4.50 8.83
C LEU A 187 15.32 4.16 7.83
N LYS A 188 16.59 4.27 8.26
CA LYS A 188 17.75 3.87 7.47
C LYS A 188 17.76 2.37 7.14
N GLN A 189 17.51 1.50 8.12
CA GLN A 189 17.41 0.05 7.86
C GLN A 189 16.26 -0.29 6.91
N LYS A 190 15.10 0.37 7.06
CA LYS A 190 13.98 0.21 6.12
C LYS A 190 14.40 0.62 4.71
N LEU A 191 15.07 1.76 4.56
CA LEU A 191 15.58 2.24 3.28
C LEU A 191 16.56 1.24 2.65
N GLU A 192 17.54 0.74 3.42
CA GLU A 192 18.53 -0.24 2.94
C GLU A 192 17.87 -1.50 2.37
N TRP A 193 16.78 -1.98 2.98
CA TRP A 193 16.05 -3.14 2.47
C TRP A 193 15.18 -2.80 1.27
N MET A 194 14.50 -1.66 1.29
CA MET A 194 13.71 -1.22 0.13
C MET A 194 14.58 -0.98 -1.10
N GLN A 195 15.78 -0.42 -0.95
CA GLN A 195 16.73 -0.20 -2.04
C GLN A 195 17.09 -1.50 -2.76
N LYS A 196 17.22 -2.61 -2.03
CA LYS A 196 17.52 -3.92 -2.64
C LYS A 196 16.36 -4.49 -3.45
N SER A 197 15.13 -4.06 -3.17
CA SER A 197 13.89 -4.56 -3.78
C SER A 197 13.19 -3.53 -4.67
N THR A 198 13.85 -2.39 -4.92
CA THR A 198 13.31 -1.29 -5.72
C THR A 198 13.17 -1.74 -7.17
N ILE A 199 12.21 -1.18 -7.88
CA ILE A 199 12.03 -1.40 -9.30
C ILE A 199 13.04 -0.49 -10.02
N ASP A 200 14.06 -1.11 -10.62
CA ASP A 200 15.03 -0.38 -11.43
C ASP A 200 14.35 0.18 -12.69
N GLU A 201 14.59 1.47 -12.96
CA GLU A 201 14.05 2.21 -14.12
C GLU A 201 14.75 1.85 -15.43
#